data_AF-A0A9E2JIJ8-F1
#
_entry.id   AF-A0A9E2JIJ8-F1
#
_cell.length_a   1.000
_cell.length_b   1.000
_cell.length_c   1.000
_cell.angle_alpha   90.00
_cell.angle_beta   90.00
_cell.angle_gamma   90.00
#
_symmetry.space_group_name_H-M   'P 1'
#
loop_
_entity.id
_entity.type
_entity.pdbx_description
1 polymer ?
#
loop_
_entity_poly.entity_id
_entity_poly.type
_entity_poly.pdbx_seq_one_letter_code
_entity_poly.pdbx_strand_id
1 'polypeptide(L)'
;MSKHEIDFKSVMELEQVAAYLGDLAASLKQGVVCIQKGSDFVVLNAPGLVKVEMEAKEKKDKCKFSLELSWKGEMEAKADSSDLKISSVVPEPVQETPEESKDESEPTEENQDNDGPGDM
;
A
#
# COMPACT_ATOMS: atom_id res chain seq x y z
N MET A 1 -15.54 -14.56 -32.93
CA MET A 1 -14.20 -14.61 -32.32
C MET A 1 -14.32 -15.38 -31.02
N SER A 2 -13.67 -16.53 -30.92
CA SER A 2 -13.77 -17.43 -29.78
C SER A 2 -13.17 -16.76 -28.54
N LYS A 3 -13.89 -16.77 -27.41
CA LYS A 3 -13.36 -16.32 -26.12
C LYS A 3 -12.35 -17.36 -25.64
N HIS A 4 -11.08 -17.00 -25.60
CA HIS A 4 -10.04 -17.83 -24.97
C HIS A 4 -9.86 -17.34 -23.53
N GLU A 5 -10.20 -18.20 -22.57
CA GLU A 5 -10.22 -17.88 -21.14
C GLU A 5 -9.62 -19.05 -20.37
N ILE A 6 -8.76 -18.74 -19.40
CA ILE A 6 -8.22 -19.71 -18.45
C ILE A 6 -8.68 -19.27 -17.06
N ASP A 7 -9.54 -20.07 -16.43
CA ASP A 7 -9.87 -19.94 -15.00
C ASP A 7 -9.03 -20.94 -14.19
N PHE A 8 -8.41 -20.44 -13.12
CA PHE A 8 -7.57 -21.20 -12.22
C PHE A 8 -7.87 -20.81 -10.78
N LYS A 9 -8.27 -21.80 -9.97
CA LYS A 9 -8.55 -21.68 -8.54
C LYS A 9 -7.83 -22.80 -7.81
N SER A 10 -6.96 -22.44 -6.88
CA SER A 10 -6.22 -23.40 -6.06
C SER A 10 -5.86 -22.78 -4.72
N VAL A 11 -5.68 -23.63 -3.71
CA VAL A 11 -4.90 -23.32 -2.51
C VAL A 11 -3.47 -23.76 -2.79
N MET A 12 -2.48 -22.95 -2.44
CA MET A 12 -1.06 -23.26 -2.67
C MET A 12 -0.18 -22.52 -1.66
N GLU A 13 1.09 -22.91 -1.61
CA GLU A 13 2.11 -22.27 -0.78
C GLU A 13 2.36 -20.81 -1.19
N LEU A 14 2.62 -19.96 -0.20
CA LEU A 14 2.87 -18.52 -0.41
C LEU A 14 4.03 -18.28 -1.39
N GLU A 15 5.10 -19.08 -1.30
CA GLU A 15 6.25 -18.99 -2.20
C GLU A 15 5.88 -19.21 -3.66
N GLN A 16 4.95 -20.13 -3.92
CA GLN A 16 4.47 -20.40 -5.28
C GLN A 16 3.63 -19.23 -5.82
N VAL A 17 2.80 -18.60 -4.97
CA VAL A 17 2.06 -17.39 -5.34
C VAL A 17 3.03 -16.26 -5.66
N ALA A 18 4.03 -16.03 -4.82
CA ALA A 18 5.05 -15.01 -5.02
C ALA A 18 5.84 -15.22 -6.33
N ALA A 19 6.20 -16.47 -6.63
CA ALA A 19 6.84 -16.82 -7.90
C ALA A 19 5.95 -16.45 -9.11
N TYR A 20 4.66 -16.82 -9.08
CA TYR A 20 3.73 -16.46 -10.17
C TYR A 20 3.53 -14.95 -10.34
N LEU A 21 3.45 -14.20 -9.23
CA LEU A 21 3.37 -12.73 -9.30
C LEU A 21 4.68 -12.11 -9.84
N GLY A 22 5.83 -12.72 -9.52
CA GLY A 22 7.13 -12.34 -10.08
C GLY A 22 7.20 -12.57 -11.60
N ASP A 23 6.76 -13.73 -12.07
CA ASP A 23 6.68 -14.06 -13.50
C ASP A 23 5.71 -13.15 -14.24
N LEU A 24 4.57 -12.83 -13.64
CA LEU A 24 3.61 -11.86 -14.17
C LEU A 24 4.26 -10.47 -14.31
N ALA A 25 4.96 -10.00 -13.28
CA ALA A 25 5.66 -8.71 -13.33
C ALA A 25 6.77 -8.69 -14.40
N ALA A 26 7.52 -9.79 -14.56
CA ALA A 26 8.53 -9.92 -15.61
C ALA A 26 7.89 -9.90 -17.01
N SER A 27 6.77 -10.58 -17.19
CA SER A 27 6.00 -10.64 -18.45
C SER A 27 5.42 -9.28 -18.84
N LEU A 28 4.86 -8.54 -17.88
CA LEU A 28 4.34 -7.18 -18.10
C LEU A 28 5.46 -6.23 -18.57
N LYS A 29 6.68 -6.34 -18.03
CA LYS A 29 7.85 -5.55 -18.49
C LYS A 29 8.24 -5.86 -19.94
N GLN A 30 7.97 -7.08 -20.42
CA GLN A 30 8.21 -7.48 -21.80
C GLN A 30 7.06 -7.10 -22.74
N GLY A 31 5.91 -6.67 -22.20
CA GLY A 31 4.72 -6.31 -22.96
C GLY A 31 3.86 -7.50 -23.41
N VAL A 32 4.20 -8.72 -22.99
CA VAL A 32 3.46 -9.94 -23.37
C VAL A 32 3.26 -10.81 -22.15
N VAL A 33 2.01 -11.12 -21.82
CA VAL A 33 1.64 -12.06 -20.76
C VAL A 33 1.10 -13.33 -21.40
N CYS A 34 1.76 -14.46 -21.16
CA CYS A 34 1.27 -15.78 -21.56
C CYS A 34 0.88 -16.56 -20.32
N ILE A 35 -0.37 -17.00 -20.23
CA ILE A 35 -0.85 -17.90 -19.19
C ILE A 35 -1.11 -19.25 -19.86
N GLN A 36 -0.52 -20.31 -19.33
CA GLN A 36 -0.65 -21.67 -19.85
C GLN A 36 -1.10 -22.64 -18.75
N LYS A 37 -2.01 -23.54 -19.10
CA LYS A 37 -2.48 -24.64 -18.26
C LYS A 37 -2.59 -25.91 -19.11
N GLY A 38 -1.62 -26.82 -18.95
CA GLY A 38 -1.53 -28.00 -19.80
C GLY A 38 -1.28 -27.60 -21.26
N SER A 39 -2.18 -28.00 -22.17
CA SER A 39 -2.14 -27.63 -23.58
C SER A 39 -2.81 -26.29 -23.90
N ASP A 40 -3.61 -25.74 -22.98
CA ASP A 40 -4.36 -24.51 -23.20
C ASP A 40 -3.51 -23.30 -22.80
N PHE A 41 -3.53 -22.25 -23.61
CA PHE A 41 -2.85 -21.01 -23.31
C PHE A 41 -3.62 -19.78 -23.81
N VAL A 42 -3.37 -18.63 -23.17
CA VAL A 42 -3.85 -17.32 -23.59
C VAL A 42 -2.66 -16.36 -23.61
N VAL A 43 -2.51 -15.64 -24.71
CA VAL A 43 -1.50 -14.57 -24.87
C VAL A 43 -2.20 -13.23 -24.87
N LEU A 44 -1.79 -12.35 -23.96
CA LEU A 44 -2.27 -10.98 -23.84
C LEU A 44 -1.12 -10.03 -24.13
N ASN A 45 -1.22 -9.26 -25.21
CA ASN A 45 -0.26 -8.20 -25.53
C ASN A 45 -0.65 -6.95 -24.76
N ALA A 46 0.17 -6.56 -23.79
CA ALA A 46 -0.03 -5.35 -22.99
C ALA A 46 0.52 -4.14 -23.75
N PRO A 47 -0.32 -3.15 -24.12
CA PRO A 47 0.13 -1.92 -24.73
C PRO A 47 0.85 -1.04 -23.69
N GLY A 48 1.38 0.10 -24.12
CA GLY A 48 2.11 1.02 -23.24
C GLY A 48 1.31 1.60 -22.06
N LEU A 49 -0.02 1.48 -22.07
CA LEU A 49 -0.91 1.93 -20.99
C LEU A 49 -1.83 0.82 -20.52
N VAL A 50 -1.89 0.63 -19.20
CA VAL A 50 -2.71 -0.39 -18.53
C VAL A 50 -3.54 0.29 -17.44
N LYS A 51 -4.85 0.03 -17.43
CA LYS A 51 -5.71 0.39 -16.31
C LYS A 51 -5.48 -0.61 -15.19
N VAL A 52 -5.22 -0.09 -13.99
CA VAL A 52 -4.97 -0.88 -12.78
C VAL A 52 -6.07 -0.55 -11.77
N GLU A 53 -6.74 -1.58 -11.26
CA GLU A 53 -7.62 -1.48 -10.09
C GLU A 53 -7.10 -2.44 -9.01
N MET A 54 -6.91 -1.92 -7.79
CA MET A 54 -6.34 -2.68 -6.69
C MET A 54 -7.14 -2.45 -5.42
N GLU A 55 -7.42 -3.54 -4.70
CA GLU A 55 -8.14 -3.50 -3.43
C GLU A 55 -7.47 -4.45 -2.43
N ALA A 56 -7.13 -3.93 -1.25
CA ALA A 56 -6.62 -4.71 -0.13
C ALA A 56 -7.55 -4.52 1.08
N LYS A 57 -7.96 -5.62 1.70
CA LYS A 57 -8.86 -5.64 2.86
C LYS A 57 -8.38 -6.66 3.88
N GLU A 58 -8.41 -6.29 5.14
CA GLU A 58 -8.15 -7.16 6.27
C GLU A 58 -9.32 -7.15 7.25
N LYS A 59 -9.70 -8.33 7.73
CA LYS A 59 -10.62 -8.55 8.85
C LYS A 59 -9.96 -9.57 9.78
N LYS A 60 -10.43 -9.69 11.03
CA LYS A 60 -9.82 -10.49 12.12
C LYS A 60 -9.03 -11.74 11.69
N ASP A 61 -9.59 -12.56 10.82
CA ASP A 61 -9.04 -13.85 10.40
C ASP A 61 -8.85 -13.97 8.87
N LYS A 62 -9.08 -12.88 8.11
CA LYS A 62 -9.11 -12.93 6.65
C LYS A 62 -8.49 -11.69 6.02
N CYS A 63 -7.41 -11.93 5.29
CA CYS A 63 -6.84 -10.98 4.35
C CYS A 63 -7.35 -11.29 2.94
N LYS A 64 -7.70 -10.24 2.19
CA LYS A 64 -8.03 -10.32 0.77
C LYS A 64 -7.27 -9.23 0.03
N PHE A 65 -6.57 -9.65 -1.02
CA PHE A 65 -6.00 -8.75 -2.02
C PHE A 65 -6.65 -9.06 -3.36
N SER A 66 -6.98 -8.02 -4.11
CA SER A 66 -7.52 -8.08 -5.46
C SER A 66 -6.72 -7.15 -6.35
N LEU A 67 -6.26 -7.65 -7.49
CA LEU A 67 -5.59 -6.88 -8.52
C LEU A 67 -6.27 -7.19 -9.85
N GLU A 68 -6.75 -6.15 -10.51
CA GLU A 68 -7.29 -6.23 -11.85
C GLU A 68 -6.47 -5.33 -12.78
N LEU A 69 -6.01 -5.93 -13.88
CA LEU A 69 -5.29 -5.25 -14.94
C LEU A 69 -6.12 -5.37 -16.20
N SER A 70 -6.40 -4.25 -16.86
CA SER A 70 -7.17 -4.24 -18.11
C SER A 70 -6.61 -3.21 -19.08
N TRP A 71 -6.71 -3.50 -20.37
CA TRP A 71 -6.23 -2.61 -21.42
C TRP A 71 -7.01 -2.79 -22.72
N LYS A 72 -6.99 -1.74 -23.54
CA LYS A 72 -7.51 -1.71 -24.92
C LYS A 72 -6.40 -1.21 -25.84
N GLY A 73 -6.46 -1.57 -27.13
CA GLY A 73 -5.39 -1.26 -28.10
C GLY A 73 -5.03 0.23 -28.21
N GLU A 74 -6.01 1.11 -28.00
CA GLU A 74 -5.80 2.55 -27.84
C GLU A 74 -6.49 2.98 -26.54
N MET A 75 -5.71 3.57 -25.63
CA MET A 75 -6.21 4.17 -24.40
C MET A 75 -5.67 5.59 -24.33
N GLU A 76 -6.54 6.59 -24.21
CA GLU A 76 -6.10 7.97 -24.03
C GLU A 76 -5.48 8.12 -22.64
N ALA A 77 -4.26 8.68 -22.60
CA ALA A 77 -3.53 8.89 -21.37
C ALA A 77 -4.18 10.00 -20.54
N LYS A 78 -4.97 9.62 -19.53
CA LYS A 78 -5.07 10.41 -18.31
C LYS A 78 -4.32 9.64 -17.23
N ALA A 79 -3.02 9.90 -17.15
CA ALA A 79 -2.19 9.35 -16.10
C ALA A 79 -2.46 10.16 -14.82
N ASP A 80 -3.30 9.62 -13.95
CA ASP A 80 -3.36 10.10 -12.57
C ASP A 80 -2.09 9.57 -11.87
N SER A 81 -1.15 10.47 -11.58
CA SER A 81 0.06 10.15 -10.83
C SER A 81 -0.33 9.90 -9.37
N SER A 82 -0.52 8.63 -9.00
CA SER A 82 -0.74 8.23 -7.62
C SER A 82 0.59 7.94 -6.92
N ASP A 83 0.77 8.37 -5.67
CA ASP A 83 1.89 8.00 -4.78
C ASP A 83 1.80 6.55 -4.26
N LEU A 84 1.23 5.64 -5.06
CA LEU A 84 1.02 4.26 -4.68
C LEU A 84 2.35 3.54 -4.45
N LYS A 85 2.52 2.95 -3.27
CA LYS A 85 3.70 2.17 -2.89
C LYS A 85 3.32 0.74 -2.51
N ILE A 86 3.91 -0.24 -3.19
CA ILE A 86 3.85 -1.66 -2.81
C ILE A 86 5.20 -1.99 -2.15
N SER A 87 5.15 -2.42 -0.88
CA SER A 87 6.31 -2.50 0.01
C SER A 87 6.14 -3.68 0.96
N SER A 88 7.25 -4.37 1.26
CA SER A 88 7.30 -5.35 2.36
C SER A 88 7.49 -4.69 3.73
N VAL A 89 7.77 -3.38 3.76
CA VAL A 89 7.92 -2.58 4.97
C VAL A 89 6.59 -1.90 5.28
N VAL A 90 6.09 -2.15 6.49
CA VAL A 90 4.88 -1.51 7.02
C VAL A 90 5.27 -0.10 7.50
N PRO A 91 4.63 0.97 7.01
CA PRO A 91 4.89 2.32 7.50
C PRO A 91 4.36 2.48 8.93
N GLU A 92 5.08 3.24 9.76
CA GLU A 92 4.59 3.62 11.07
C GLU A 92 3.38 4.55 10.92
N PRO A 93 2.26 4.31 11.63
CA PRO A 93 1.12 5.22 11.59
C PRO A 93 1.55 6.57 12.18
N VAL A 94 1.37 7.64 11.41
CA VAL A 94 1.60 9.00 11.89
C VAL A 94 0.59 9.25 13.03
N GLN A 95 1.06 9.20 14.27
CA GLN A 95 0.26 9.61 15.42
C GLN A 95 0.23 11.13 15.41
N GLU A 96 -0.94 11.72 15.12
CA GLU A 96 -1.21 13.12 15.44
C GLU A 96 -1.21 13.27 16.96
N THR A 97 -0.08 13.65 17.55
CA THR A 97 -0.03 14.13 18.93
C THR A 97 -0.83 15.45 19.00
N PRO A 98 -1.83 15.57 19.89
CA PRO A 98 -2.48 16.85 20.15
C PRO A 98 -1.42 17.85 20.63
N GLU A 99 -1.35 19.03 20.01
CA GLU A 99 -0.56 20.16 20.52
C GLU A 99 -1.02 20.48 21.95
N GLU A 100 -0.20 20.09 22.92
CA GLU A 100 -0.35 20.51 24.31
C GLU A 100 0.06 21.98 24.39
N SER A 101 -0.94 22.86 24.38
CA SER A 101 -0.84 24.27 24.70
C SER A 101 -0.22 24.45 26.09
N LYS A 102 1.07 24.76 26.15
CA LYS A 102 1.75 25.33 27.31
C LYS A 102 1.89 26.84 27.13
N ASP A 103 0.87 27.58 27.55
CA ASP A 103 1.05 28.94 28.04
C ASP A 103 1.06 28.84 29.57
N GLU A 104 2.25 28.54 30.11
CA GLU A 104 2.51 28.52 31.54
C GLU A 104 3.30 29.78 31.86
N SER A 105 2.61 30.71 32.51
CA SER A 105 3.07 32.01 33.00
C SER A 105 4.35 31.90 33.85
N GLU A 106 5.35 32.71 33.49
CA GLU A 106 6.60 32.96 34.25
C GLU A 106 6.36 33.74 35.56
N PRO A 107 7.34 33.78 36.49
CA PRO A 107 7.14 33.46 37.91
C PRO A 107 7.12 34.68 38.85
N THR A 108 6.51 34.49 40.03
CA THR A 108 6.64 35.38 41.19
C THR A 108 8.00 35.22 41.85
N GLU A 109 8.86 36.24 41.76
CA GLU A 109 10.01 36.44 42.66
C GLU A 109 9.52 36.94 44.04
N GLU A 110 9.69 36.11 45.07
CA GLU A 110 9.55 36.47 46.47
C GLU A 110 10.97 36.68 47.06
N ASN A 111 11.32 37.93 47.38
CA ASN A 111 12.59 38.29 48.01
C ASN A 111 12.51 38.16 49.54
N GLN A 112 13.29 37.19 50.04
CA GLN A 112 14.00 37.06 51.32
C GLN A 112 13.63 37.94 52.54
N ASP A 113 13.25 37.23 53.60
CA ASP A 113 13.89 37.19 54.92
C ASP A 113 14.33 38.50 55.59
N ASN A 114 13.65 38.87 56.68
CA ASN A 114 14.41 39.06 57.92
C ASN A 114 13.55 38.69 59.15
N ASP A 115 13.94 37.58 59.75
CA ASP A 115 13.47 37.02 61.01
C ASP A 115 13.86 37.95 62.16
N GLY A 116 12.92 38.25 63.04
CA GLY A 116 13.17 38.94 64.30
C GLY A 116 12.38 38.27 65.41
N PRO A 117 13.05 37.69 66.41
CA PRO A 117 12.46 37.49 67.71
C PRO A 117 13.05 38.52 68.68
N GLY A 118 12.16 39.33 69.25
CA GLY A 118 12.47 40.06 70.48
C GLY A 118 12.51 39.09 71.65
N ASP A 119 13.56 39.18 72.46
CA ASP A 119 13.56 38.79 73.86
C ASP A 119 14.63 39.62 74.62
N MET A 120 14.20 40.16 75.77
CA MET A 120 14.86 41.08 76.74
C MET A 120 14.80 42.59 76.50
#